data_AF-A0A7J7K7X7-F1
#
_entry.id   AF-A0A7J7K7X7-F1
#
_cell.length_a   1.000
_cell.length_b   1.000
_cell.length_c   1.000
_cell.angle_alpha   90.00
_cell.angle_beta   90.00
_cell.angle_gamma   90.00
#
_symmetry.space_group_name_H-M   'P 1'
#
loop_
_entity.id
_entity.type
_entity.pdbx_description
1 polymer ?
#
loop_
_entity_poly.entity_id
_entity_poly.type
_entity_poly.pdbx_seq_one_letter_code
_entity_poly.pdbx_strand_id
1 'polypeptide(L)' 'MTAPFTKDEISKVVKALKKNKSAEGGDLKAEQLKYGPNIVFKSITEIFNIIATTGESPSYIALSLLMSIPLKFKL' A
#
# COMPACT_ATOMS: atom_id res chain seq x y z
N MET A 1 1.64 5.78 -20.80
CA MET A 1 0.91 4.81 -19.97
C MET A 1 0.33 5.55 -18.78
N THR A 2 -0.99 5.53 -18.62
CA THR A 2 -1.67 6.05 -17.42
C THR A 2 -1.41 5.09 -16.27
N ALA A 3 -0.80 5.58 -15.19
CA ALA A 3 -0.52 4.77 -14.02
C ALA A 3 -1.84 4.23 -13.43
N PRO A 4 -1.93 2.92 -13.08
CA PRO A 4 -3.18 2.31 -12.62
C PRO A 4 -3.71 2.89 -11.31
N PHE A 5 -2.83 3.45 -10.47
CA PHE A 5 -3.20 4.12 -9.22
C PHE A 5 -2.52 5.48 -9.11
N THR A 6 -3.29 6.47 -8.64
CA THR A 6 -2.77 7.81 -8.32
C THR A 6 -2.37 7.91 -6.85
N LYS A 7 -1.49 8.87 -6.55
CA LYS A 7 -1.05 9.15 -5.17
C LYS A 7 -2.22 9.53 -4.25
N ASP A 8 -3.20 10.26 -4.76
CA ASP A 8 -4.38 10.68 -3.99
C ASP A 8 -5.27 9.49 -3.60
N GLU A 9 -5.45 8.53 -4.51
CA GLU A 9 -6.19 7.30 -4.22
C GLU A 9 -5.48 6.48 -3.15
N ILE A 10 -4.16 6.28 -3.30
CA ILE A 10 -3.36 5.56 -2.31
C ILE A 10 -3.37 6.27 -0.96
N SER A 11 -3.26 7.60 -0.94
CA SER A 11 -3.34 8.41 0.30
C SER A 11 -4.67 8.21 1.03
N LYS A 12 -5.80 8.19 0.30
CA LYS A 12 -7.13 7.92 0.89
C LYS A 12 -7.19 6.51 1.49
N VAL A 13 -6.69 5.50 0.78
CA VAL A 13 -6.71 4.11 1.24
C VAL A 13 -5.82 3.92 2.48
N VAL A 14 -4.62 4.48 2.47
CA VAL A 14 -3.70 4.39 3.62
C VAL A 14 -4.27 5.10 4.84
N LYS A 15 -4.90 6.27 4.67
CA LYS A 15 -5.61 6.98 5.75
C LYS A 15 -6.78 6.18 6.32
N ALA A 16 -7.45 5.39 5.49
CA ALA A 16 -8.58 4.54 5.87
C ALA A 16 -8.20 3.22 6.54
N LEU A 17 -6.90 2.87 6.66
CA LEU A 17 -6.47 1.67 7.38
C LEU A 17 -7.03 1.64 8.81
N LYS A 18 -7.36 0.48 9.36
CA LYS A 18 -7.84 0.41 10.76
C LYS A 18 -6.65 0.61 11.73
N LYS A 19 -6.90 1.29 12.85
CA LYS A 19 -5.90 1.43 13.93
C LYS A 19 -5.45 0.06 14.43
N ASN A 20 -4.19 -0.06 14.87
CA ASN A 20 -3.60 -1.32 15.35
C ASN A 20 -3.65 -2.52 14.39
N LYS A 21 -3.98 -2.33 13.10
CA LYS A 21 -3.67 -3.37 12.11
C LYS A 21 -2.20 -3.24 11.72
N SER A 22 -1.38 -4.11 12.28
CA SER A 22 -0.10 -4.47 11.69
C SER A 22 -0.35 -5.59 10.70
N ALA A 23 0.37 -5.59 9.59
CA ALA A 23 0.52 -6.80 8.80
C ALA A 23 1.17 -7.89 9.66
N GLU A 24 0.70 -9.13 9.52
CA GLU A 24 1.19 -10.30 10.27
C GLU A 24 2.70 -10.61 10.07
N GLY A 25 3.45 -9.77 9.37
CA GLY A 25 4.88 -9.92 9.12
C GLY A 25 5.74 -8.70 9.47
N GLY A 26 5.30 -7.78 10.32
CA GLY A 26 6.18 -6.70 10.81
C GLY A 26 5.59 -5.82 11.92
N ASP A 27 6.45 -5.11 12.63
CA ASP A 27 6.13 -4.13 13.69
C ASP A 27 5.60 -2.78 13.13
N LEU A 28 5.25 -2.75 11.84
CA LEU A 28 4.81 -1.55 11.13
C LEU A 28 3.33 -1.29 11.39
N LYS A 29 3.03 -0.35 12.28
CA LYS A 29 1.67 0.04 12.62
C LYS A 29 1.05 0.89 11.51
N ALA A 30 -0.26 0.71 11.27
CA ALA A 30 -1.02 1.52 10.31
C ALA A 30 -0.82 3.04 10.55
N GLU A 31 -0.68 3.47 11.79
CA GLU A 31 -0.42 4.86 12.18
C GLU A 31 0.88 5.42 11.56
N GLN A 32 1.93 4.61 11.47
CA GLN A 32 3.20 5.02 10.86
C GLN A 32 3.06 5.28 9.36
N LEU A 33 2.13 4.60 8.70
CA LEU A 33 1.78 4.84 7.30
C LEU A 33 0.84 6.05 7.14
N LYS A 34 -0.14 6.21 8.03
CA LYS A 34 -1.12 7.29 7.98
C LYS A 34 -0.54 8.68 8.23
N TYR A 35 0.35 8.76 9.21
CA TYR A 35 1.02 9.99 9.63
C TYR A 35 2.44 10.08 9.06
N GLY A 36 2.83 9.14 8.20
CA GLY A 36 4.12 9.11 7.55
C GLY A 36 4.30 10.27 6.57
N PRO A 37 5.56 10.62 6.24
CA PRO A 37 5.87 11.65 5.28
C PRO A 37 5.32 11.31 3.88
N ASN A 38 5.09 12.34 3.07
CA ASN A 38 4.50 12.23 1.73
C ASN A 38 5.23 11.25 0.79
N ILE A 39 6.52 11.00 1.06
CA ILE A 39 7.34 10.02 0.35
C ILE A 39 6.82 8.59 0.50
N VAL A 40 6.21 8.25 1.64
CA VAL A 40 5.63 6.93 1.92
C VAL A 40 4.49 6.64 0.94
N PHE A 41 3.57 7.61 0.75
CA PHE A 41 2.48 7.45 -0.22
C PHE A 41 3.00 7.29 -1.65
N LYS A 42 4.07 8.01 -2.01
CA LYS A 42 4.71 7.90 -3.32
C LYS A 42 5.30 6.51 -3.53
N SER A 43 6.07 6.01 -2.58
CA SER A 43 6.67 4.68 -2.64
C SER A 43 5.62 3.57 -2.70
N ILE A 44 4.54 3.67 -1.91
CA ILE A 44 3.41 2.72 -1.99
C ILE A 44 2.77 2.79 -3.38
N THR A 45 2.55 3.98 -3.92
CA THR A 45 1.97 4.15 -5.26
C THR A 45 2.84 3.52 -6.35
N GLU A 46 4.16 3.71 -6.29
CA GLU A 46 5.10 3.10 -7.22
C GLU A 46 5.08 1.57 -7.14
N ILE A 47 5.09 1.00 -5.92
CA ILE A 47 4.99 -0.44 -5.69
C ILE A 47 3.70 -1.00 -6.30
N PHE A 48 2.55 -0.39 -5.98
CA PHE A 48 1.25 -0.85 -6.46
C PHE A 48 1.14 -0.75 -7.98
N ASN A 49 1.70 0.30 -8.58
CA ASN A 49 1.73 0.47 -10.02
C ASN A 49 2.67 -0.52 -10.72
N ILE A 50 3.82 -0.85 -10.12
CA ILE A 50 4.71 -1.91 -10.60
C ILE A 50 3.96 -3.24 -10.58
N ILE A 51 3.33 -3.60 -9.46
CA ILE A 51 2.56 -4.85 -9.33
C ILE A 51 1.42 -4.92 -10.36
N ALA A 52 0.66 -3.83 -10.51
CA ALA A 52 -0.46 -3.79 -11.45
C ALA A 52 -0.03 -3.83 -12.92
N THR A 53 1.16 -3.31 -13.25
CA THR A 53 1.68 -3.27 -14.62
C THR A 53 2.41 -4.56 -15.00
N THR A 54 3.15 -5.14 -14.07
CA THR A 54 4.03 -6.31 -14.33
C THR A 54 3.40 -7.63 -13.91
N GLY A 55 2.42 -7.61 -13.00
CA GLY A 55 1.92 -8.81 -12.32
C GLY A 55 2.91 -9.38 -11.29
N GLU A 56 4.11 -8.82 -11.19
CA GLU A 56 5.17 -9.31 -10.31
C GLU A 56 5.18 -8.53 -8.99
N SER A 57 5.19 -9.27 -7.88
CA SER A 57 5.40 -8.68 -6.56
C SER A 57 6.91 -8.54 -6.33
N PRO A 58 7.42 -7.33 -5.98
CA PRO A 58 8.83 -7.16 -5.73
C PRO A 58 9.29 -8.09 -4.60
N SER A 59 10.34 -8.86 -4.83
CA SER A 59 10.83 -9.90 -3.90
C SER A 59 11.25 -9.37 -2.51
N TYR A 60 11.49 -8.06 -2.40
CA TYR A 60 11.79 -7.39 -1.14
C TYR A 60 10.54 -7.02 -0.31
N ILE A 61 9.34 -7.17 -0.86
CA ILE A 61 8.09 -6.94 -0.14
C ILE A 61 7.60 -8.26 0.41
N ALA A 62 7.65 -8.40 1.74
CA ALA A 62 6.96 -9.49 2.39
C ALA A 62 5.45 -9.39 2.07
N LEU A 63 4.90 -10.41 1.40
CA LEU A 63 3.48 -10.49 1.02
C LEU A 63 2.52 -10.20 2.19
N SER A 64 2.95 -10.48 3.42
CA SER A 64 2.26 -10.13 4.66
C SER A 64 1.93 -8.63 4.77
N LEU A 65 2.81 -7.73 4.33
CA LEU A 65 2.61 -6.27 4.31
C LEU A 65 1.49 -5.85 3.35
N LEU A 66 1.36 -6.54 2.21
CA LEU A 66 0.33 -6.27 1.21
C LEU A 66 -1.06 -6.76 1.66
N MET A 67 -1.14 -7.86 2.42
CA MET A 67 -2.41 -8.40 2.95
C MET A 67 -3.14 -7.47 3.93
N SER A 68 -2.47 -6.46 4.49
CA SER A 68 -3.10 -5.44 5.35
C SER A 68 -3.88 -4.37 4.60
N ILE A 69 -3.64 -4.21 3.30
CA ILE A 69 -4.37 -3.27 2.47
C ILE A 69 -5.61 -4.00 1.95
N PRO A 70 -6.83 -3.58 2.32
CA PRO A 70 -8.03 -4.26 1.87
C PRO A 70 -8.17 -4.11 0.35
N LEU A 71 -7.88 -5.18 -0.40
CA LEU A 71 -8.27 -5.38 -1.79
C LEU A 71 -9.79 -5.57 -1.88
N LYS A 72 -10.57 -4.54 -1.53
CA LYS A 72 -11.98 -4.47 -1.90
C LYS A 72 -12.12 -3.58 -3.14
N PHE A 73 -11.51 -4.01 -4.23
CA PHE A 73 -11.97 -3.61 -5.56
C PHE A 73 -13.02 -4.64 -5.98
N LYS A 74 -14.30 -4.26 -5.87
CA LYS A 74 -15.38 -4.97 -6.57
C LYS A 74 -15.20 -4.67 -8.06
N LEU A 75 -14.97 -5.73 -8.84
CA LEU A 75 -15.27 -5.76 -10.28
C LEU A 75 -16.75 -5.46 -10.51
#